data_AF-A0A0D6ERT4-F1
#
_entry.id   AF-A0A0D6ERT4-F1
#
_cell.length_a   1.000
_cell.length_b   1.000
_cell.length_c   1.000
_cell.angle_alpha   90.00
_cell.angle_beta   90.00
_cell.angle_gamma   90.00
#
_symmetry.space_group_name_H-M   'P 1'
#
loop_
_entity.id
_entity.type
_entity.pdbx_description
1 polymer ?
#
loop_
_entity_poly.entity_id
_entity_poly.type
_entity_poly.pdbx_seq_one_letter_code
_entity_poly.pdbx_strand_id
1 'polypeptide(L)'
;MERSYYTFLKGAYFDSALHSLSRWPVEAAPSLRRLAFVQDLSPTHGVVKKETPAFGLHEIEAELELIAQTQPSASRRYGRKKVEGKLDFAQPIVFFQFGCITTLALSPVGSVLEHLVLRLPRRNLLTALTDHILRPGRHPFASIRHLDLSTTHIIDDARFPTLLRMHPTLEHLVIDRCTGLIGPEAVEETTAVATLKWLGKCCAGIGLARAEEALRAWRRIVKERPADAPNLPRSAAPFVRNGARTRTRSPAPNTSDDSSSPAIDKLVSPVKELFVIPPPSVLSSLGCGLHDLPPSLRASWSLAFFSGYADAIDRTTTRIEEYLERWALWRETGKLADETRRMVTFASAVPRDSPWVDWGYVDPDPTFAKFLDERAMVVVEPSVAVELLGQIKAKAEAFSFCTVPDCSNAPGVPHLSLSRIGKETVEERAQREKKVWEQEKREEAEWRRPEWEHEKGCAHLASRRAWVVE
;
A
#
# COMPACT_ATOMS: atom_id res chain seq x y z
N MET A 1 8.87 24.49 4.44
CA MET A 1 8.87 23.20 5.16
C MET A 1 9.34 23.47 6.58
N GLU A 2 8.43 23.56 7.56
CA GLU A 2 8.83 23.63 8.97
C GLU A 2 9.30 22.24 9.39
N ARG A 3 10.62 22.03 9.39
CA ARG A 3 11.23 20.83 9.96
C ARG A 3 11.36 21.07 11.45
N SER A 4 10.47 20.47 12.23
CA SER A 4 10.54 20.51 13.68
C SER A 4 11.56 19.46 14.16
N TYR A 5 12.83 19.84 14.27
CA TYR A 5 13.87 19.01 14.89
C TYR A 5 13.78 19.14 16.42
N TYR A 6 12.74 18.58 17.03
CA TYR A 6 12.67 18.55 18.49
C TYR A 6 13.65 17.50 19.03
N THR A 7 14.59 17.94 19.87
CA THR A 7 15.36 17.02 20.72
C THR A 7 14.41 16.41 21.72
N PHE A 8 14.11 15.12 21.54
CA PHE A 8 13.17 14.42 22.37
C PHE A 8 13.67 14.32 23.81
N LEU A 9 12.80 14.76 24.72
CA LEU A 9 12.86 14.35 26.11
C LEU A 9 12.92 12.82 26.14
N LYS A 10 13.84 12.24 26.92
CA LYS A 10 13.86 10.81 27.22
C LYS A 10 12.42 10.33 27.50
N GLY A 11 11.82 9.56 26.59
CA GLY A 11 10.47 9.01 26.76
C GLY A 11 9.31 9.64 25.96
N ALA A 12 9.56 10.51 24.98
CA ALA A 12 8.48 10.99 24.10
C ALA A 12 8.05 9.90 23.09
N TYR A 13 6.81 9.43 23.23
CA TYR A 13 6.23 8.37 22.41
C TYR A 13 5.57 8.94 21.14
N PHE A 14 5.96 8.44 19.96
CA PHE A 14 5.46 8.94 18.66
C PHE A 14 4.05 8.46 18.32
N ASP A 15 3.54 7.45 19.03
CA ASP A 15 2.15 7.04 18.98
C ASP A 15 1.21 8.21 19.32
N SER A 16 1.55 9.02 20.32
CA SER A 16 0.78 10.21 20.74
C SER A 16 0.72 11.27 19.65
N ALA A 17 1.81 11.47 18.90
CA ALA A 17 1.87 12.40 17.77
C ALA A 17 0.98 11.92 16.62
N LEU A 18 1.08 10.64 16.23
CA LEU A 18 0.21 10.04 15.22
C LEU A 18 -1.26 10.05 15.63
N HIS A 19 -1.56 9.77 16.91
CA HIS A 19 -2.91 9.86 17.44
C HIS A 19 -3.44 11.29 17.43
N SER A 20 -2.61 12.28 17.78
CA SER A 20 -2.99 13.69 17.71
C SER A 20 -3.27 14.13 16.27
N LEU A 21 -2.39 13.76 15.33
CA LEU A 21 -2.58 14.00 13.90
C LEU A 21 -3.85 13.32 13.37
N SER A 22 -4.15 12.10 13.83
CA SER A 22 -5.36 11.38 13.42
C SER A 22 -6.66 12.07 13.86
N ARG A 23 -6.61 12.98 14.84
CA ARG A 23 -7.75 13.77 15.31
C ARG A 23 -7.73 15.20 14.78
N TRP A 24 -6.70 15.57 14.02
CA TRP A 24 -6.53 16.92 13.54
C TRP A 24 -7.58 17.23 12.45
N PRO A 25 -8.33 18.34 12.55
CA PRO A 25 -9.33 18.69 11.54
C PRO A 25 -8.65 19.12 10.24
N VAL A 26 -9.05 18.53 9.11
CA VAL A 26 -8.44 18.79 7.79
C VAL A 26 -8.49 20.28 7.44
N GLU A 27 -9.52 20.97 7.89
CA GLU A 27 -9.75 22.40 7.68
C GLU A 27 -8.70 23.28 8.39
N ALA A 28 -8.09 22.80 9.47
CA ALA A 28 -7.05 23.52 10.19
C ALA A 28 -5.67 23.38 9.53
N ALA A 29 -5.48 22.41 8.64
CA ALA A 29 -4.24 22.21 7.90
C ALA A 29 -4.53 21.80 6.45
N PRO A 30 -5.20 22.65 5.65
CA PRO A 30 -5.66 22.30 4.31
C PRO A 30 -4.51 22.01 3.34
N SER A 31 -3.27 22.39 3.70
CA SER A 31 -2.03 22.14 2.94
C SER A 31 -1.27 20.89 3.38
N LEU A 32 -1.69 20.20 4.45
CA LEU A 32 -1.01 18.98 4.91
C LEU A 32 -1.29 17.82 3.94
N ARG A 33 -0.38 17.60 3.01
CA ARG A 33 -0.41 16.51 2.02
C ARG A 33 0.73 15.51 2.18
N ARG A 34 1.73 15.85 2.99
CA ARG A 34 3.01 15.17 3.06
C ARG A 34 3.36 14.95 4.51
N LEU A 35 3.71 13.71 4.87
CA LEU A 35 4.05 13.35 6.23
C LEU A 35 5.23 12.38 6.22
N ALA A 36 6.21 12.61 7.08
CA ALA A 36 7.40 11.78 7.17
C ALA A 36 7.72 11.43 8.62
N PHE A 37 7.86 10.14 8.89
CA PHE A 37 8.43 9.58 10.11
C PHE A 37 9.70 8.83 9.72
N VAL A 38 10.83 9.47 9.95
CA VAL A 38 12.14 8.93 9.60
C VAL A 38 12.91 8.66 10.89
N GLN A 39 13.30 7.42 11.04
CA GLN A 39 14.27 6.98 12.02
C GLN A 39 15.45 6.40 11.23
N ASP A 40 16.49 7.18 11.03
CA ASP A 40 17.71 6.62 10.46
C ASP A 40 18.44 5.79 11.53
N LEU A 41 19.03 4.67 11.11
CA LEU A 41 19.90 3.89 11.99
C LEU A 41 21.07 4.79 12.39
N SER A 42 21.36 4.87 13.69
CA SER A 42 22.67 5.31 14.14
C SER A 42 23.75 4.43 13.48
N PRO A 43 24.97 4.96 13.22
CA PRO A 43 26.11 4.19 12.73
C PRO A 43 26.19 2.81 13.37
N THR A 44 26.17 1.75 12.57
CA THR A 44 26.56 0.40 13.03
C THR A 44 27.79 -0.15 12.31
N HIS A 45 28.64 0.71 11.73
CA HIS A 45 29.86 0.24 11.05
C HIS A 45 31.14 0.53 11.84
N GLY A 46 31.78 -0.55 12.29
CA GLY A 46 33.25 -0.67 12.32
C GLY A 46 34.00 -0.05 13.50
N VAL A 47 33.38 0.77 14.35
CA VAL A 47 34.03 1.14 15.61
C VAL A 47 33.92 -0.06 16.54
N VAL A 48 34.99 -0.87 16.62
CA VAL A 48 35.28 -1.67 17.81
C VAL A 48 35.50 -0.64 18.93
N LYS A 49 34.42 -0.17 19.56
CA LYS A 49 34.56 0.59 20.80
C LYS A 49 35.17 -0.38 21.80
N LYS A 50 36.25 0.03 22.46
CA LYS A 50 36.70 -0.63 23.70
C LYS A 50 35.46 -0.82 24.57
N GLU A 51 35.21 -2.07 24.95
CA GLU A 51 34.12 -2.46 25.83
C GLU A 51 34.03 -1.45 26.97
N THR A 52 32.95 -0.68 26.98
CA THR A 52 32.58 0.06 28.18
C THR A 52 31.63 -0.90 28.89
N PRO A 53 32.04 -1.49 30.02
CA PRO A 53 31.28 -2.55 30.66
C PRO A 53 29.89 -2.02 30.99
N ALA A 54 28.87 -2.69 30.45
CA ALA A 54 27.50 -2.47 30.88
C ALA A 54 27.43 -2.79 32.38
N PHE A 55 27.00 -1.81 33.18
CA PHE A 55 26.86 -1.89 34.64
C PHE A 55 26.53 -3.31 35.13
N GLY A 56 27.51 -3.99 35.75
CA GLY A 56 27.30 -5.16 36.61
C GLY A 56 26.98 -6.51 35.95
N LEU A 57 27.11 -6.68 34.62
CA LEU A 57 26.74 -7.95 33.96
C LEU A 57 27.84 -9.02 33.87
N HIS A 58 29.10 -8.69 34.17
CA HIS A 58 30.20 -9.67 34.10
C HIS A 58 30.08 -10.82 35.11
N GLU A 59 29.43 -10.58 36.25
CA GLU A 59 29.25 -11.63 37.27
C GLU A 59 28.26 -12.71 36.80
N ILE A 60 27.26 -12.34 36.00
CA ILE A 60 26.21 -13.25 35.52
C ILE A 60 26.68 -14.06 34.30
N GLU A 61 27.52 -13.48 33.43
CA GLU A 61 28.08 -14.20 32.28
C GLU A 61 29.04 -15.33 32.72
N ALA A 62 29.86 -15.09 33.75
CA ALA A 62 30.73 -16.11 34.32
C ALA A 62 29.94 -17.27 34.96
N GLU A 63 28.82 -16.97 35.64
CA GLU A 63 27.93 -18.01 36.20
C GLU A 63 27.20 -18.81 35.10
N LEU A 64 26.77 -18.16 34.02
CA LEU A 64 26.08 -18.83 32.91
C LEU A 64 27.02 -19.75 32.10
N GLU A 65 28.29 -19.37 31.93
CA GLU A 65 29.30 -20.24 31.33
C GLU A 65 29.59 -21.47 32.20
N LEU A 66 29.60 -21.31 33.53
CA LEU A 66 29.75 -22.43 34.46
C LEU A 66 28.59 -23.43 34.34
N ILE A 67 27.35 -22.92 34.23
CA ILE A 67 26.15 -23.74 34.08
C ILE A 67 26.16 -24.50 32.73
N ALA A 68 26.60 -23.85 31.66
CA ALA A 68 26.71 -24.45 30.33
C ALA A 68 27.75 -25.58 30.27
N GLN A 69 28.80 -25.52 31.10
CA GLN A 69 29.83 -26.57 31.19
C GLN A 69 29.36 -27.80 31.99
N THR A 70 28.37 -27.66 32.87
CA THR A 70 27.85 -28.77 33.68
C THR A 70 26.76 -29.62 33.03
N GLN A 71 26.25 -29.28 31.85
CA GLN A 71 25.20 -30.10 31.20
C GLN A 71 25.74 -31.05 30.13
N PRO A 72 25.54 -32.38 30.26
CA PRO A 72 25.93 -33.34 29.24
C PRO A 72 25.06 -33.23 27.99
N SER A 73 25.73 -33.29 26.85
CA SER A 73 25.23 -33.04 25.50
C SER A 73 24.16 -34.02 25.05
N ALA A 74 22.96 -33.50 24.76
CA ALA A 74 21.98 -34.18 23.92
C ALA A 74 21.47 -33.25 22.82
N SER A 75 21.68 -33.68 21.57
CA SER A 75 21.08 -33.19 20.32
C SER A 75 21.61 -31.86 19.74
N ARG A 76 22.77 -31.94 19.04
CA ARG A 76 23.18 -30.96 18.02
C ARG A 76 22.56 -31.33 16.67
N ARG A 77 21.48 -30.64 16.26
CA ARG A 77 21.18 -30.37 14.85
C ARG A 77 20.75 -28.92 14.68
N TYR A 78 21.26 -28.30 13.62
CA TYR A 78 21.16 -26.90 13.19
C TYR A 78 22.13 -25.93 13.89
N GLY A 79 23.33 -25.82 13.30
CA GLY A 79 24.26 -24.73 13.55
C GLY A 79 23.71 -23.42 13.00
N ARG A 80 22.97 -22.69 13.83
CA ARG A 80 22.73 -21.26 13.63
C ARG A 80 23.91 -20.54 14.27
N LYS A 81 24.81 -19.96 13.45
CA LYS A 81 25.89 -19.08 13.94
C LYS A 81 25.23 -17.94 14.71
N LYS A 82 25.31 -17.99 16.04
CA LYS A 82 24.85 -16.92 16.93
C LYS A 82 25.91 -15.82 16.88
N VAL A 83 25.71 -14.84 16.01
CA VAL A 83 26.54 -13.64 15.98
C VAL A 83 26.11 -12.77 17.17
N GLU A 84 26.80 -12.94 18.29
CA GLU A 84 26.66 -12.10 19.49
C GLU A 84 27.34 -10.75 19.26
N GLY A 85 26.70 -9.89 18.48
CA GLY A 85 26.98 -8.46 18.48
C GLY A 85 26.02 -7.77 19.45
N LYS A 86 26.43 -7.52 20.70
CA LYS A 86 25.69 -6.62 21.60
C LYS A 86 25.78 -5.20 21.04
N LEU A 87 24.66 -4.72 20.50
CA LEU A 87 24.52 -3.38 19.93
C LEU A 87 24.03 -2.40 21.00
N ASP A 88 24.81 -1.34 21.24
CA ASP A 88 24.41 -0.23 22.12
C ASP A 88 23.21 0.53 21.55
N PHE A 89 22.21 0.68 22.39
CA PHE A 89 20.89 1.22 22.08
C PHE A 89 20.87 2.73 22.35
N ALA A 90 21.16 3.55 21.35
CA ALA A 90 20.56 4.89 21.31
C ALA A 90 19.04 4.66 21.28
N GLN A 91 18.29 5.17 22.27
CA GLN A 91 16.87 4.83 22.42
C GLN A 91 16.14 5.10 21.08
N PRO A 92 15.71 4.04 20.36
CA PRO A 92 15.06 4.16 19.09
C PRO A 92 13.76 4.90 19.29
N ILE A 93 13.17 5.41 18.20
CA ILE A 93 11.76 5.75 18.24
C ILE A 93 11.02 4.51 18.71
N VAL A 94 10.52 4.54 19.94
CA VAL A 94 9.74 3.45 20.51
C VAL A 94 8.30 3.74 20.15
N PHE A 95 7.89 3.27 18.96
CA PHE A 95 6.48 2.93 18.80
C PHE A 95 6.21 1.75 19.74
N PHE A 96 5.37 1.97 20.75
CA PHE A 96 4.88 0.87 21.60
C PHE A 96 3.95 -0.03 20.80
N GLN A 97 3.16 0.58 19.93
CA GLN A 97 2.18 -0.08 19.08
C GLN A 97 2.10 0.63 17.73
N PHE A 98 2.10 -0.13 16.63
CA PHE A 98 1.90 0.43 15.29
C PHE A 98 0.43 0.69 14.95
N GLY A 99 -0.51 0.37 15.85
CA GLY A 99 -1.94 0.67 15.66
C GLY A 99 -2.25 2.17 15.52
N CYS A 100 -1.34 3.04 15.96
CA CYS A 100 -1.40 4.48 15.69
C CYS A 100 -1.30 4.81 14.19
N ILE A 101 -0.53 4.04 13.40
CA ILE A 101 -0.47 4.17 11.93
C ILE A 101 -1.81 3.75 11.32
N THR A 102 -2.39 2.64 11.78
CA THR A 102 -3.72 2.18 11.36
C THR A 102 -4.79 3.23 11.66
N THR A 103 -4.70 3.87 12.83
CA THR A 103 -5.60 4.96 13.24
C THR A 103 -5.43 6.18 12.34
N LEU A 104 -4.19 6.59 12.04
CA LEU A 104 -3.92 7.67 11.11
C LEU A 104 -4.45 7.34 9.71
N ALA A 105 -4.24 6.13 9.21
CA ALA A 105 -4.67 5.70 7.87
C ALA A 105 -6.18 5.86 7.63
N LEU A 106 -6.98 5.68 8.67
CA LEU A 106 -8.44 5.78 8.63
C LEU A 106 -8.98 7.16 9.06
N SER A 107 -8.08 8.09 9.40
CA SER A 107 -8.45 9.43 9.87
C SER A 107 -8.75 10.40 8.72
N PRO A 108 -9.43 11.52 8.99
CA PRO A 108 -9.61 12.60 8.01
C PRO A 108 -8.28 13.10 7.43
N VAL A 109 -7.26 13.30 8.25
CA VAL A 109 -5.91 13.67 7.76
C VAL A 109 -5.33 12.59 6.87
N GLY A 110 -5.38 11.33 7.29
CA GLY A 110 -4.89 10.21 6.49
C GLY A 110 -5.54 10.14 5.10
N SER A 111 -6.83 10.49 5.00
CA SER A 111 -7.55 10.49 3.74
C SER A 111 -7.07 11.53 2.73
N VAL A 112 -6.40 12.59 3.17
CA VAL A 112 -5.86 13.66 2.30
C VAL A 112 -4.35 13.60 2.11
N LEU A 113 -3.65 12.70 2.82
CA LEU A 113 -2.22 12.51 2.61
C LEU A 113 -1.96 11.90 1.23
N GLU A 114 -1.09 12.54 0.46
CA GLU A 114 -0.64 12.09 -0.85
C GLU A 114 0.74 11.45 -0.79
N HIS A 115 1.58 11.88 0.17
CA HIS A 115 2.96 11.42 0.31
C HIS A 115 3.23 11.03 1.77
N LEU A 116 3.65 9.78 1.97
CA LEU A 116 3.92 9.21 3.28
C LEU A 116 5.28 8.51 3.29
N VAL A 117 6.16 8.96 4.18
CA VAL A 117 7.46 8.34 4.41
C VAL A 117 7.46 7.71 5.80
N LEU A 118 7.69 6.41 5.88
CA LEU A 118 7.80 5.64 7.12
C LEU A 118 9.09 4.81 7.09
N ARG A 119 10.20 5.42 7.52
CA ARG A 119 11.51 4.76 7.56
C ARG A 119 11.82 4.36 8.99
N LEU A 120 11.42 3.13 9.36
CA LEU A 120 11.50 2.62 10.74
C LEU A 120 12.29 1.30 10.76
N PRO A 121 13.63 1.37 10.90
CA PRO A 121 14.50 0.21 10.83
C PRO A 121 14.09 -0.91 11.77
N ARG A 122 14.15 -2.15 11.26
CA ARG A 122 13.84 -3.38 12.01
C ARG A 122 12.38 -3.48 12.49
N ARG A 123 11.49 -2.60 12.02
CA ARG A 123 10.06 -2.61 12.37
C ARG A 123 9.23 -3.09 11.20
N ASN A 124 8.35 -4.05 11.47
CA ASN A 124 7.40 -4.54 10.48
C ASN A 124 6.15 -3.67 10.46
N LEU A 125 6.07 -2.80 9.46
CA LEU A 125 4.95 -1.86 9.29
C LEU A 125 3.82 -2.44 8.44
N LEU A 126 4.06 -3.53 7.69
CA LEU A 126 3.04 -4.08 6.80
C LEU A 126 1.78 -4.43 7.57
N THR A 127 1.89 -5.02 8.77
CA THR A 127 0.74 -5.29 9.64
C THR A 127 -0.11 -4.05 9.86
N ALA A 128 0.47 -2.93 10.25
CA ALA A 128 -0.29 -1.72 10.54
C ALA A 128 -0.90 -1.06 9.29
N LEU A 129 -0.29 -1.32 8.13
CA LEU A 129 -0.76 -0.86 6.82
C LEU A 129 -1.69 -1.85 6.12
N THR A 130 -1.90 -3.07 6.65
CA THR A 130 -2.73 -4.13 6.04
C THR A 130 -3.85 -4.63 6.94
N ASP A 131 -3.72 -4.53 8.26
CA ASP A 131 -4.67 -5.05 9.24
C ASP A 131 -5.80 -4.05 9.50
N HIS A 132 -6.62 -3.83 8.46
CA HIS A 132 -7.80 -2.97 8.54
C HIS A 132 -9.07 -3.79 8.32
N ILE A 133 -10.09 -3.49 9.10
CA ILE A 133 -11.45 -3.94 8.78
C ILE A 133 -11.91 -3.10 7.59
N LEU A 134 -11.77 -3.66 6.38
CA LEU A 134 -12.23 -3.02 5.16
C LEU A 134 -13.74 -2.82 5.23
N ARG A 135 -14.15 -1.57 5.44
CA ARG A 135 -15.54 -1.16 5.28
C ARG A 135 -15.74 -0.74 3.82
N PRO A 136 -16.89 -1.08 3.21
CA PRO A 136 -17.24 -0.58 1.89
C PRO A 136 -17.00 0.93 1.77
N GLY A 137 -16.34 1.34 0.67
CA GLY A 137 -16.05 2.75 0.38
C GLY A 137 -15.01 3.45 1.28
N ARG A 138 -14.34 2.75 2.21
CA ARG A 138 -13.26 3.35 3.03
C ARG A 138 -11.94 2.63 2.82
N HIS A 139 -11.03 3.30 2.11
CA HIS A 139 -9.66 2.83 1.93
C HIS A 139 -8.73 3.52 2.93
N PRO A 140 -7.79 2.78 3.56
CA PRO A 140 -6.72 3.39 4.33
C PRO A 140 -5.89 4.29 3.42
N PHE A 141 -5.56 5.49 3.90
CA PHE A 141 -4.84 6.51 3.13
C PHE A 141 -5.39 6.68 1.71
N ALA A 142 -6.68 6.99 1.59
CA ALA A 142 -7.42 6.96 0.32
C ALA A 142 -6.83 7.80 -0.83
N SER A 143 -5.99 8.80 -0.52
CA SER A 143 -5.36 9.69 -1.51
C SER A 143 -3.86 9.45 -1.67
N ILE A 144 -3.29 8.40 -1.05
CA ILE A 144 -1.84 8.17 -1.09
C ILE A 144 -1.40 7.83 -2.52
N ARG A 145 -0.40 8.56 -2.99
CA ARG A 145 0.25 8.36 -4.29
C ARG A 145 1.70 7.93 -4.14
N HIS A 146 2.36 8.34 -3.06
CA HIS A 146 3.73 7.99 -2.77
C HIS A 146 3.86 7.38 -1.36
N LEU A 147 4.45 6.18 -1.29
CA LEU A 147 4.74 5.50 -0.05
C LEU A 147 6.21 5.10 -0.02
N ASP A 148 6.94 5.55 1.00
CA ASP A 148 8.33 5.17 1.23
C ASP A 148 8.42 4.36 2.53
N LEU A 149 8.78 3.09 2.40
CA LEU A 149 9.01 2.15 3.49
C LEU A 149 10.48 1.79 3.62
N SER A 150 11.40 2.59 3.06
CA SER A 150 12.83 2.30 3.09
C SER A 150 13.31 2.00 4.50
N THR A 151 14.30 1.13 4.62
CA THR A 151 14.93 0.65 5.86
C THR A 151 14.04 -0.15 6.80
N THR A 152 12.72 -0.22 6.57
CA THR A 152 11.80 -1.00 7.41
C THR A 152 12.06 -2.50 7.33
N HIS A 153 11.36 -3.28 8.16
CA HIS A 153 11.41 -4.73 8.10
C HIS A 153 10.20 -5.27 7.35
N ILE A 154 10.42 -6.05 6.30
CA ILE A 154 9.36 -6.71 5.54
C ILE A 154 9.65 -8.21 5.60
N ILE A 155 8.89 -8.97 6.40
CA ILE A 155 9.09 -10.42 6.64
C ILE A 155 8.00 -11.28 5.97
N ASP A 156 6.95 -10.68 5.43
CA ASP A 156 5.75 -11.42 5.05
C ASP A 156 5.36 -11.12 3.61
N ASP A 157 5.74 -12.02 2.71
CA ASP A 157 5.41 -11.98 1.29
C ASP A 157 3.88 -11.96 1.08
N ALA A 158 3.06 -12.50 1.99
CA ALA A 158 1.60 -12.51 1.79
C ALA A 158 0.94 -11.13 2.02
N ARG A 159 1.57 -10.26 2.82
CA ARG A 159 1.01 -8.93 3.14
C ARG A 159 1.33 -7.89 2.10
N PHE A 160 2.44 -8.03 1.37
CA PHE A 160 2.82 -7.06 0.34
C PHE A 160 1.78 -6.92 -0.79
N PRO A 161 1.23 -8.01 -1.37
CA PRO A 161 0.11 -7.90 -2.32
C PRO A 161 -1.12 -7.26 -1.69
N THR A 162 -1.37 -7.51 -0.40
CA THR A 162 -2.48 -6.91 0.33
C THR A 162 -2.31 -5.41 0.50
N LEU A 163 -1.09 -4.93 0.81
CA LEU A 163 -0.74 -3.52 0.85
C LEU A 163 -1.09 -2.85 -0.48
N LEU A 164 -0.63 -3.42 -1.60
CA LEU A 164 -0.89 -2.87 -2.93
C LEU A 164 -2.39 -2.85 -3.28
N ARG A 165 -3.17 -3.86 -2.83
CA ARG A 165 -4.61 -3.94 -3.14
C ARG A 165 -5.41 -2.87 -2.42
N MET A 166 -5.01 -2.53 -1.20
CA MET A 166 -5.75 -1.59 -0.36
C MET A 166 -5.44 -0.14 -0.66
N HIS A 167 -4.34 0.15 -1.37
CA HIS A 167 -3.93 1.50 -1.76
C HIS A 167 -4.02 1.63 -3.29
N PRO A 168 -5.24 1.63 -3.87
CA PRO A 168 -5.44 1.61 -5.31
C PRO A 168 -4.97 2.89 -6.02
N THR A 169 -4.69 3.96 -5.28
CA THR A 169 -4.17 5.23 -5.79
C THR A 169 -2.64 5.33 -5.74
N LEU A 170 -1.95 4.32 -5.21
CA LEU A 170 -0.50 4.33 -5.04
C LEU A 170 0.20 4.28 -6.40
N GLU A 171 0.97 5.32 -6.73
CA GLU A 171 1.72 5.48 -7.97
C GLU A 171 3.19 5.11 -7.79
N HIS A 172 3.77 5.44 -6.63
CA HIS A 172 5.19 5.30 -6.34
C HIS A 172 5.41 4.60 -5.01
N LEU A 173 6.19 3.51 -5.02
CA LEU A 173 6.58 2.77 -3.82
C LEU A 173 8.10 2.70 -3.70
N VAL A 174 8.64 3.00 -2.52
CA VAL A 174 10.07 2.83 -2.21
C VAL A 174 10.21 1.82 -1.07
N ILE A 175 11.05 0.80 -1.28
CA ILE A 175 11.35 -0.29 -0.33
C ILE A 175 12.87 -0.53 -0.25
N ASP A 176 13.65 0.54 -0.34
CA ASP A 176 15.11 0.43 -0.28
C ASP A 176 15.56 -0.16 1.04
N ARG A 177 16.49 -1.12 1.00
CA ARG A 177 17.11 -1.70 2.21
C ARG A 177 16.09 -2.23 3.22
N CYS A 178 14.93 -2.66 2.75
CA CYS A 178 13.96 -3.32 3.61
C CYS A 178 14.54 -4.66 4.07
N THR A 179 14.94 -4.70 5.34
CA THR A 179 15.42 -5.94 5.98
C THR A 179 14.34 -7.02 5.84
N GLY A 180 14.70 -8.25 5.51
CA GLY A 180 13.76 -9.36 5.32
C GLY A 180 13.29 -9.60 3.89
N LEU A 181 13.39 -8.63 2.97
CA LEU A 181 13.18 -8.88 1.53
C LEU A 181 14.44 -9.46 0.87
N ILE A 182 15.47 -8.63 0.75
CA ILE A 182 16.76 -9.01 0.20
C ILE A 182 17.84 -8.42 1.09
N GLY A 183 18.53 -9.28 1.85
CA GLY A 183 19.63 -8.88 2.71
C GLY A 183 20.94 -8.72 1.95
N PRO A 184 21.92 -7.98 2.49
CA PRO A 184 23.24 -7.78 1.87
C PRO A 184 24.01 -9.10 1.66
N GLU A 185 23.75 -10.11 2.50
CA GLU A 185 24.38 -11.43 2.38
C GLU A 185 23.72 -12.29 1.29
N ALA A 186 22.46 -12.01 0.92
CA ALA A 186 21.67 -12.81 0.00
C ALA A 186 21.59 -12.22 -1.42
N VAL A 187 22.31 -11.12 -1.69
CA VAL A 187 22.20 -10.34 -2.94
C VAL A 187 22.51 -11.16 -4.20
N GLU A 188 23.41 -12.12 -4.08
CA GLU A 188 23.85 -13.03 -5.15
C GLU A 188 23.11 -14.37 -5.15
N GLU A 189 22.26 -14.62 -4.15
CA GLU A 189 21.56 -15.89 -4.02
C GLU A 189 20.39 -16.02 -4.98
N THR A 190 20.04 -17.26 -5.33
CA THR A 190 18.83 -17.58 -6.11
C THR A 190 17.55 -17.10 -5.42
N THR A 191 17.58 -16.96 -4.10
CA THR A 191 16.51 -16.42 -3.27
C THR A 191 16.22 -14.95 -3.61
N ALA A 192 17.25 -14.10 -3.78
CA ALA A 192 17.06 -12.70 -4.19
C ALA A 192 16.41 -12.58 -5.58
N VAL A 193 16.85 -13.40 -6.54
CA VAL A 193 16.25 -13.47 -7.89
C VAL A 193 14.78 -13.88 -7.82
N ALA A 194 14.46 -14.89 -7.00
CA ALA A 194 13.08 -15.34 -6.79
C ALA A 194 12.21 -14.25 -6.14
N THR A 195 12.73 -13.55 -5.13
CA THR A 195 12.05 -12.42 -4.47
C THR A 195 11.78 -11.29 -5.46
N LEU A 196 12.75 -10.91 -6.30
CA LEU A 196 12.55 -9.87 -7.31
C LEU A 196 11.52 -10.26 -8.37
N LYS A 197 11.58 -11.51 -8.84
CA LYS A 197 10.58 -12.05 -9.76
C LYS A 197 9.19 -12.05 -9.12
N TRP A 198 9.09 -12.38 -7.84
CA TRP A 198 7.84 -12.32 -7.09
C TRP A 198 7.34 -10.88 -6.92
N LEU A 199 8.20 -9.91 -6.59
CA LEU A 199 7.85 -8.48 -6.50
C LEU A 199 7.31 -7.96 -7.83
N GLY A 200 7.96 -8.31 -8.95
CA GLY A 200 7.48 -7.99 -10.29
C GLY A 200 6.06 -8.52 -10.52
N LYS A 201 5.81 -9.79 -10.16
CA LYS A 201 4.48 -10.41 -10.25
C LYS A 201 3.43 -9.67 -9.41
N CYS A 202 3.78 -9.24 -8.20
CA CYS A 202 2.87 -8.49 -7.32
C CYS A 202 2.51 -7.12 -7.89
N CYS A 203 3.48 -6.38 -8.42
CA CYS A 203 3.27 -5.04 -8.95
C CYS A 203 2.39 -5.04 -10.21
N ALA A 204 2.66 -5.95 -11.15
CA ALA A 204 1.88 -6.09 -12.38
C ALA A 204 0.51 -6.75 -12.13
N GLY A 205 0.48 -7.80 -11.30
CA GLY A 205 -0.71 -8.64 -11.11
C GLY A 205 -1.78 -8.04 -10.18
N ILE A 206 -1.60 -6.81 -9.71
CA ILE A 206 -2.48 -6.24 -8.68
C ILE A 206 -3.91 -6.06 -9.16
N GLY A 207 -4.10 -5.66 -10.42
CA GLY A 207 -5.41 -5.53 -11.04
C GLY A 207 -6.15 -6.88 -11.09
N LEU A 208 -5.45 -7.92 -11.54
CA LEU A 208 -6.00 -9.27 -11.61
C LEU A 208 -6.36 -9.80 -10.21
N ALA A 209 -5.49 -9.60 -9.22
CA ALA A 209 -5.76 -10.00 -7.84
C ALA A 209 -7.01 -9.32 -7.26
N ARG A 210 -7.21 -8.02 -7.54
CA ARG A 210 -8.43 -7.28 -7.15
C ARG A 210 -9.68 -7.86 -7.83
N ALA A 211 -9.60 -8.14 -9.13
CA ALA A 211 -10.71 -8.73 -9.88
C ALA A 211 -11.10 -10.12 -9.36
N GLU A 212 -10.12 -10.99 -9.10
CA GLU A 212 -10.36 -12.33 -8.54
C GLU A 212 -10.95 -12.29 -7.13
N GLU A 213 -10.53 -11.32 -6.30
CA GLU A 213 -11.11 -11.11 -4.98
C GLU A 213 -12.58 -10.67 -5.05
N ALA A 214 -12.90 -9.71 -5.93
CA ALA A 214 -14.27 -9.29 -6.16
C ALA A 214 -15.13 -10.46 -6.66
N LEU A 215 -14.62 -11.25 -7.62
CA LEU A 215 -15.31 -12.42 -8.13
C LEU A 215 -15.52 -13.50 -7.05
N ARG A 216 -14.52 -13.74 -6.19
CA ARG A 216 -14.65 -14.67 -5.05
C ARG A 216 -15.67 -14.18 -4.02
N ALA A 217 -15.74 -12.88 -3.78
CA ALA A 217 -16.76 -12.29 -2.91
C ALA A 217 -18.17 -12.46 -3.51
N TRP A 218 -18.33 -12.17 -4.81
CA TRP A 218 -19.60 -12.37 -5.49
C TRP A 218 -20.08 -13.83 -5.44
N ARG A 219 -19.19 -14.79 -5.73
CA ARG A 219 -19.52 -16.22 -5.65
C ARG A 219 -19.98 -16.68 -4.26
N ARG A 220 -19.46 -16.08 -3.19
CA ARG A 220 -19.93 -16.34 -1.82
C ARG A 220 -21.35 -15.83 -1.61
N ILE A 221 -21.62 -14.59 -2.02
CA ILE A 221 -22.96 -13.98 -1.98
C ILE A 221 -23.98 -14.84 -2.74
N VAL A 222 -23.64 -15.27 -3.96
CA VAL A 222 -24.51 -16.12 -4.77
C VAL A 222 -24.76 -17.48 -4.11
N LYS A 223 -23.74 -18.10 -3.49
CA LYS A 223 -23.87 -19.38 -2.80
C LYS A 223 -24.74 -19.30 -1.54
N GLU A 224 -24.67 -18.19 -0.81
CA GLU A 224 -25.43 -17.95 0.42
C GLU A 224 -26.87 -17.49 0.16
N ARG A 225 -27.20 -17.14 -1.09
CA ARG A 225 -28.55 -16.72 -1.47
C ARG A 225 -29.52 -17.90 -1.33
N PRO A 226 -30.60 -17.78 -0.56
CA PRO A 226 -31.62 -18.82 -0.46
C PRO A 226 -32.20 -19.13 -1.86
N ALA A 227 -32.34 -20.42 -2.19
CA ALA A 227 -32.94 -20.85 -3.47
C ALA A 227 -34.37 -20.32 -3.65
N ASP A 228 -35.07 -20.12 -2.52
CA ASP A 228 -36.45 -19.62 -2.44
C ASP A 228 -36.52 -18.11 -2.12
N ALA A 229 -35.40 -17.37 -2.19
CA ALA A 229 -35.44 -15.93 -1.99
C ALA A 229 -36.38 -15.32 -3.05
N PRO A 230 -37.51 -14.70 -2.65
CA PRO A 230 -38.50 -14.24 -3.60
C PRO A 230 -37.82 -13.26 -4.55
N ASN A 231 -37.99 -13.45 -5.86
CA ASN A 231 -37.63 -12.45 -6.84
C ASN A 231 -38.34 -11.16 -6.41
N LEU A 232 -37.57 -10.16 -6.01
CA LEU A 232 -38.14 -8.94 -5.46
C LEU A 232 -38.91 -8.23 -6.58
N PRO A 233 -40.14 -7.74 -6.32
CA PRO A 233 -40.87 -6.95 -7.29
C PRO A 233 -40.03 -5.72 -7.66
N ARG A 234 -39.97 -5.40 -8.95
CA ARG A 234 -39.19 -4.30 -9.53
C ARG A 234 -39.59 -2.92 -8.95
N SER A 235 -40.74 -2.84 -8.29
CA SER A 235 -41.31 -1.63 -7.72
C SER A 235 -40.96 -1.45 -6.23
N ALA A 236 -39.75 -0.94 -5.98
CA ALA A 236 -39.42 -0.06 -4.84
C ALA A 236 -37.94 0.36 -4.95
N ALA A 237 -37.61 1.17 -5.96
CA ALA A 237 -36.36 1.93 -5.89
C ALA A 237 -36.39 2.76 -4.59
N PRO A 238 -35.39 2.69 -3.71
CA PRO A 238 -35.35 3.54 -2.54
C PRO A 238 -35.24 4.98 -3.05
N PHE A 239 -36.27 5.75 -2.71
CA PHE A 239 -36.34 7.20 -2.83
C PHE A 239 -34.94 7.83 -2.72
N VAL A 240 -34.43 8.32 -3.84
CA VAL A 240 -33.39 9.34 -3.84
C VAL A 240 -33.89 10.45 -2.90
N ARG A 241 -33.18 10.64 -1.78
CA ARG A 241 -33.49 11.67 -0.78
C ARG A 241 -33.37 13.04 -1.45
N ASN A 242 -34.51 13.57 -1.89
CA ASN A 242 -34.65 14.98 -2.21
C ASN A 242 -34.80 15.79 -0.92
N GLY A 243 -33.96 16.83 -0.80
CA GLY A 243 -34.22 17.93 0.11
C GLY A 243 -35.38 18.80 -0.37
N ALA A 244 -36.16 19.28 0.60
CA ALA A 244 -36.97 20.50 0.61
C ALA A 244 -38.32 20.56 -0.15
N ARG A 245 -39.38 20.25 0.61
CA ARG A 245 -40.60 21.04 0.91
C ARG A 245 -41.23 21.88 -0.22
N THR A 246 -42.45 21.48 -0.61
CA THR A 246 -43.64 22.37 -0.54
C THR A 246 -44.93 21.56 -0.42
N ARG A 247 -45.73 21.90 0.59
CA ARG A 247 -47.08 21.40 0.88
C ARG A 247 -48.09 22.12 -0.02
N THR A 248 -48.98 21.39 -0.67
CA THR A 248 -50.36 21.84 -0.95
C THR A 248 -51.30 20.64 -1.02
N ARG A 249 -52.52 20.87 -0.56
CA ARG A 249 -53.52 19.90 -0.11
C ARG A 249 -54.74 19.96 -1.04
N SER A 250 -55.41 18.81 -1.21
CA SER A 250 -56.82 18.60 -1.66
C SER A 250 -57.05 18.38 -3.18
N PRO A 251 -58.25 17.92 -3.61
CA PRO A 251 -58.75 16.54 -3.52
C PRO A 251 -59.25 15.97 -4.88
N ALA A 252 -59.55 14.66 -4.92
CA ALA A 252 -60.09 13.92 -6.07
C ALA A 252 -61.50 14.39 -6.53
N PRO A 253 -61.94 14.05 -7.76
CA PRO A 253 -62.71 12.79 -7.90
C PRO A 253 -62.57 12.01 -9.23
N ASN A 254 -62.81 10.71 -9.12
CA ASN A 254 -63.38 9.71 -10.05
C ASN A 254 -63.41 9.98 -11.57
N THR A 255 -62.81 9.05 -12.34
CA THR A 255 -63.39 8.55 -13.60
C THR A 255 -62.87 7.14 -13.92
N SER A 256 -63.84 6.21 -13.97
CA SER A 256 -64.00 5.05 -14.87
C SER A 256 -62.79 4.20 -15.31
N ASP A 257 -62.83 2.95 -14.86
CA ASP A 257 -62.71 1.72 -15.66
C ASP A 257 -62.00 1.86 -17.01
N ASP A 258 -60.71 1.54 -17.01
CA ASP A 258 -60.06 1.00 -18.20
C ASP A 258 -59.28 -0.25 -17.80
N SER A 259 -59.61 -1.33 -18.48
CA SER A 259 -59.14 -2.70 -18.28
C SER A 259 -57.65 -2.85 -18.61
N SER A 260 -56.80 -2.24 -17.78
CA SER A 260 -55.38 -2.52 -17.74
C SER A 260 -55.14 -3.75 -16.86
N SER A 261 -54.88 -4.88 -17.50
CA SER A 261 -54.32 -6.06 -16.82
C SER A 261 -53.23 -5.60 -15.85
N PRO A 262 -53.25 -6.05 -14.57
CA PRO A 262 -52.21 -5.68 -13.63
C PRO A 262 -50.89 -6.08 -14.25
N ALA A 263 -50.01 -5.10 -14.49
CA ALA A 263 -48.67 -5.34 -14.98
C ALA A 263 -48.06 -6.38 -14.04
N ILE A 264 -47.96 -7.63 -14.50
CA ILE A 264 -47.30 -8.70 -13.77
C ILE A 264 -45.90 -8.17 -13.52
N ASP A 265 -45.62 -7.80 -12.27
CA ASP A 265 -44.33 -7.30 -11.83
C ASP A 265 -43.29 -8.31 -12.32
N LYS A 266 -42.55 -7.93 -13.37
CA LYS A 266 -41.53 -8.79 -13.95
C LYS A 266 -40.52 -9.06 -12.84
N LEU A 267 -40.55 -10.29 -12.34
CA LEU A 267 -39.64 -10.83 -11.36
C LEU A 267 -38.22 -10.64 -11.88
N VAL A 268 -37.35 -9.98 -11.10
CA VAL A 268 -35.97 -9.73 -11.50
C VAL A 268 -35.17 -11.02 -11.39
N SER A 269 -34.56 -11.45 -12.50
CA SER A 269 -33.64 -12.59 -12.51
C SER A 269 -32.35 -12.25 -11.78
N PRO A 270 -31.88 -13.08 -10.83
CA PRO A 270 -30.63 -12.82 -10.11
C PRO A 270 -29.41 -12.97 -11.03
N VAL A 271 -28.39 -12.15 -10.81
CA VAL A 271 -27.11 -12.28 -11.54
C VAL A 271 -26.42 -13.57 -11.09
N LYS A 272 -26.10 -14.45 -12.04
CA LYS A 272 -25.48 -15.78 -11.78
C LYS A 272 -24.01 -15.81 -12.17
N GLU A 273 -23.67 -15.25 -13.33
CA GLU A 273 -22.30 -15.25 -13.85
C GLU A 273 -21.77 -13.83 -14.00
N LEU A 274 -20.52 -13.63 -13.60
CA LEU A 274 -19.86 -12.33 -13.55
C LEU A 274 -18.46 -12.43 -14.14
N PHE A 275 -18.15 -11.55 -15.08
CA PHE A 275 -16.77 -11.25 -15.48
C PHE A 275 -16.33 -9.95 -14.85
N VAL A 276 -15.25 -10.01 -14.06
CA VAL A 276 -14.63 -8.82 -13.47
C VAL A 276 -13.38 -8.51 -14.26
N ILE A 277 -13.41 -7.43 -15.03
CA ILE A 277 -12.27 -6.99 -15.80
C ILE A 277 -11.23 -6.39 -14.84
N PRO A 278 -9.97 -6.87 -14.85
CA PRO A 278 -8.89 -6.28 -14.08
C PRO A 278 -8.70 -4.80 -14.42
N PRO A 279 -8.62 -3.90 -13.41
CA PRO A 279 -8.24 -2.52 -13.66
C PRO A 279 -6.73 -2.46 -13.96
N PRO A 280 -6.26 -1.49 -14.77
CA PRO A 280 -4.84 -1.20 -14.86
C PRO A 280 -4.24 -0.94 -13.48
N SER A 281 -3.03 -1.42 -13.23
CA SER A 281 -2.29 -1.06 -12.02
C SER A 281 -2.16 0.47 -11.97
N VAL A 282 -2.26 1.12 -10.81
CA VAL A 282 -1.94 2.56 -10.69
C VAL A 282 -0.45 2.76 -10.39
N LEU A 283 0.20 1.76 -9.78
CA LEU A 283 1.62 1.75 -9.51
C LEU A 283 2.40 1.87 -10.83
N SER A 284 3.18 2.94 -10.95
CA SER A 284 3.99 3.27 -12.11
C SER A 284 5.48 3.06 -11.85
N SER A 285 5.89 3.00 -10.58
CA SER A 285 7.29 2.77 -10.26
C SER A 285 7.52 2.11 -8.91
N LEU A 286 8.64 1.39 -8.83
CA LEU A 286 9.15 0.77 -7.61
C LEU A 286 10.64 1.11 -7.44
N GLY A 287 10.99 1.66 -6.28
CA GLY A 287 12.37 1.79 -5.81
C GLY A 287 12.72 0.62 -4.88
N CYS A 288 13.76 -0.14 -5.21
CA CYS A 288 14.25 -1.25 -4.40
C CYS A 288 15.78 -1.34 -4.51
N GLY A 289 16.48 -0.39 -3.90
CA GLY A 289 17.92 -0.29 -3.93
C GLY A 289 18.65 -0.82 -2.70
N LEU A 290 19.90 -1.23 -2.92
CA LEU A 290 20.94 -1.47 -1.92
C LEU A 290 22.18 -0.66 -2.30
N HIS A 291 22.91 -0.08 -1.34
CA HIS A 291 24.03 0.81 -1.66
C HIS A 291 25.24 0.12 -2.26
N ASP A 292 25.51 -1.09 -1.75
CA ASP A 292 26.66 -1.87 -2.15
C ASP A 292 26.32 -2.86 -3.26
N LEU A 293 25.19 -2.63 -3.97
CA LEU A 293 24.79 -3.45 -5.10
C LEU A 293 25.71 -3.18 -6.31
N PRO A 294 26.57 -4.13 -6.69
CA PRO A 294 27.46 -3.98 -7.83
C PRO A 294 26.65 -3.72 -9.12
N PRO A 295 27.16 -2.90 -10.05
CA PRO A 295 26.46 -2.61 -11.30
C PRO A 295 26.04 -3.87 -12.10
N SER A 296 26.85 -4.92 -12.07
CA SER A 296 26.54 -6.22 -12.71
C SER A 296 25.28 -6.88 -12.12
N LEU A 297 25.11 -6.82 -10.80
CA LEU A 297 23.93 -7.37 -10.13
C LEU A 297 22.69 -6.49 -10.33
N ARG A 298 22.84 -5.18 -10.52
CA ARG A 298 21.70 -4.29 -10.85
C ARG A 298 21.00 -4.75 -12.13
N ALA A 299 21.75 -5.08 -13.17
CA ALA A 299 21.18 -5.58 -14.43
C ALA A 299 20.43 -6.92 -14.23
N SER A 300 21.02 -7.85 -13.47
CA SER A 300 20.40 -9.12 -13.12
C SER A 300 19.11 -8.93 -12.32
N TRP A 301 19.13 -8.00 -11.36
CA TRP A 301 17.97 -7.66 -10.54
C TRP A 301 16.82 -7.09 -11.37
N SER A 302 17.13 -6.14 -12.24
CA SER A 302 16.15 -5.57 -13.17
C SER A 302 15.55 -6.65 -14.08
N LEU A 303 16.38 -7.53 -14.65
CA LEU A 303 15.91 -8.63 -15.49
C LEU A 303 14.99 -9.58 -14.73
N ALA A 304 15.34 -9.96 -13.49
CA ALA A 304 14.53 -10.83 -12.65
C ALA A 304 13.17 -10.21 -12.32
N PHE A 305 13.16 -8.93 -11.93
CA PHE A 305 11.95 -8.17 -11.66
C PHE A 305 11.04 -8.10 -12.90
N PHE A 306 11.58 -7.67 -14.04
CA PHE A 306 10.80 -7.52 -15.26
C PHE A 306 10.33 -8.86 -15.84
N SER A 307 11.06 -9.96 -15.66
CA SER A 307 10.56 -11.31 -15.98
C SER A 307 9.30 -11.63 -15.19
N GLY A 308 9.28 -11.34 -13.88
CA GLY A 308 8.10 -11.56 -13.05
C GLY A 308 6.94 -10.62 -13.40
N TYR A 309 7.28 -9.36 -13.70
CA TYR A 309 6.32 -8.36 -14.12
C TYR A 309 5.61 -8.77 -15.43
N ALA A 310 6.37 -9.15 -16.46
CA ALA A 310 5.86 -9.64 -17.73
C ALA A 310 4.96 -10.89 -17.55
N ASP A 311 5.42 -11.90 -16.79
CA ASP A 311 4.62 -13.10 -16.47
C ASP A 311 3.22 -12.74 -15.90
N ALA A 312 3.11 -11.67 -15.11
CA ALA A 312 1.85 -11.25 -14.52
C ALA A 312 0.99 -10.38 -15.46
N ILE A 313 1.60 -9.57 -16.31
CA ILE A 313 0.91 -8.85 -17.38
C ILE A 313 0.30 -9.85 -18.35
N ASP A 314 1.06 -10.82 -18.85
CA ASP A 314 0.59 -11.83 -19.80
C ASP A 314 -0.62 -12.60 -19.26
N ARG A 315 -0.55 -13.04 -17.99
CA ARG A 315 -1.69 -13.70 -17.33
C ARG A 315 -2.93 -12.81 -17.23
N THR A 316 -2.73 -11.52 -17.02
CA THR A 316 -3.83 -10.54 -16.95
C THR A 316 -4.44 -10.31 -18.32
N THR A 317 -3.62 -10.15 -19.36
CA THR A 317 -4.09 -9.93 -20.74
C THR A 317 -4.81 -11.15 -21.28
N THR A 318 -4.23 -12.34 -21.14
CA THR A 318 -4.88 -13.61 -21.55
C THR A 318 -6.23 -13.78 -20.86
N ARG A 319 -6.33 -13.43 -19.56
CA ARG A 319 -7.60 -13.53 -18.85
C ARG A 319 -8.68 -12.61 -19.42
N ILE A 320 -8.32 -11.39 -19.81
CA ILE A 320 -9.27 -10.45 -20.42
C ILE A 320 -9.70 -10.94 -21.79
N GLU A 321 -8.76 -11.45 -22.59
CA GLU A 321 -9.03 -12.04 -23.92
C GLU A 321 -9.99 -13.23 -23.80
N GLU A 322 -9.78 -14.15 -22.86
CA GLU A 322 -10.72 -15.26 -22.55
C GLU A 322 -12.14 -14.76 -22.20
N TYR A 323 -12.24 -13.67 -21.42
CA TYR A 323 -13.54 -13.09 -21.06
C TYR A 323 -14.25 -12.47 -22.26
N LEU A 324 -13.51 -11.81 -23.16
CA LEU A 324 -14.04 -11.24 -24.39
C LEU A 324 -14.55 -12.33 -25.34
N GLU A 325 -13.77 -13.39 -25.56
CA GLU A 325 -14.17 -14.54 -26.38
C GLU A 325 -15.42 -15.22 -25.83
N ARG A 326 -15.46 -15.48 -24.52
CA ARG A 326 -16.61 -16.12 -23.87
C ARG A 326 -17.85 -15.22 -23.90
N TRP A 327 -17.69 -13.90 -23.79
CA TRP A 327 -18.79 -12.96 -23.91
C TRP A 327 -19.36 -12.92 -25.33
N ALA A 328 -18.50 -12.94 -26.35
CA ALA A 328 -18.92 -13.05 -27.75
C ALA A 328 -19.75 -14.33 -27.98
N LEU A 329 -19.27 -15.47 -27.48
CA LEU A 329 -20.00 -16.75 -27.56
C LEU A 329 -21.37 -16.67 -26.85
N TRP A 330 -21.46 -16.01 -25.70
CA TRP A 330 -22.74 -15.82 -25.00
C TRP A 330 -23.72 -14.95 -25.79
N ARG A 331 -23.22 -13.95 -26.51
CA ARG A 331 -24.02 -13.11 -27.39
C ARG A 331 -24.56 -13.92 -28.57
N GLU A 332 -23.70 -14.68 -29.25
CA GLU A 332 -24.07 -15.52 -30.40
C GLU A 332 -25.07 -16.63 -30.02
N THR A 333 -24.89 -17.24 -28.85
CA THR A 333 -25.76 -18.33 -28.37
C THR A 333 -27.04 -17.83 -27.69
N GLY A 334 -27.29 -16.51 -27.65
CA GLY A 334 -28.47 -15.92 -27.01
C GLY A 334 -28.48 -16.02 -25.47
N LYS A 335 -27.38 -16.46 -24.84
CA LYS A 335 -27.28 -16.60 -23.37
C LYS A 335 -27.34 -15.26 -22.64
N LEU A 336 -27.08 -14.14 -23.31
CA LEU A 336 -27.24 -12.81 -22.70
C LEU A 336 -28.70 -12.39 -22.53
N ALA A 337 -29.65 -13.05 -23.22
CA ALA A 337 -31.07 -12.69 -23.18
C ALA A 337 -31.76 -12.96 -21.83
N ASP A 338 -31.17 -13.80 -20.97
CA ASP A 338 -31.73 -14.11 -19.64
C ASP A 338 -31.40 -13.04 -18.58
N GLU A 339 -30.60 -12.03 -18.93
CA GLU A 339 -30.16 -10.94 -18.05
C GLU A 339 -29.48 -11.42 -16.75
N THR A 340 -28.96 -12.65 -16.69
CA THR A 340 -28.27 -13.18 -15.49
C THR A 340 -26.74 -13.02 -15.53
N ARG A 341 -26.23 -12.39 -16.59
CA ARG A 341 -24.80 -12.29 -16.88
C ARG A 341 -24.37 -10.84 -16.92
N ARG A 342 -23.24 -10.53 -16.30
CA ARG A 342 -22.69 -9.17 -16.26
C ARG A 342 -21.20 -9.16 -16.50
N MET A 343 -20.75 -8.11 -17.18
CA MET A 343 -19.35 -7.71 -17.25
C MET A 343 -19.20 -6.43 -16.43
N VAL A 344 -18.22 -6.41 -15.54
CA VAL A 344 -18.01 -5.29 -14.61
C VAL A 344 -16.54 -4.95 -14.53
N THR A 345 -16.25 -3.72 -14.13
CA THR A 345 -14.91 -3.27 -13.76
C THR A 345 -14.98 -2.32 -12.57
N PHE A 346 -13.83 -1.87 -12.09
CA PHE A 346 -13.76 -0.87 -11.03
C PHE A 346 -14.01 0.53 -11.61
N ALA A 347 -14.86 1.32 -10.95
CA ALA A 347 -15.18 2.68 -11.36
C ALA A 347 -13.94 3.56 -11.55
N SER A 348 -12.89 3.34 -10.73
CA SER A 348 -11.63 4.07 -10.81
C SER A 348 -10.83 3.80 -12.10
N ALA A 349 -11.15 2.74 -12.83
CA ALA A 349 -10.46 2.37 -14.08
C ALA A 349 -11.15 2.93 -15.32
N VAL A 350 -12.36 3.48 -15.19
CA VAL A 350 -13.13 4.00 -16.32
C VAL A 350 -13.11 5.53 -16.28
N PRO A 351 -12.79 6.21 -17.40
CA PRO A 351 -12.99 7.66 -17.52
C PRO A 351 -14.45 8.04 -17.21
N ARG A 352 -14.66 9.13 -16.46
CA ARG A 352 -16.02 9.58 -16.08
C ARG A 352 -16.89 9.95 -17.27
N ASP A 353 -16.27 10.35 -18.36
CA ASP A 353 -16.85 10.71 -19.64
C ASP A 353 -16.97 9.52 -20.62
N SER A 354 -16.67 8.30 -20.18
CA SER A 354 -16.75 7.12 -21.03
C SER A 354 -18.18 6.92 -21.55
N PRO A 355 -18.40 6.86 -22.87
CA PRO A 355 -19.73 6.66 -23.45
C PRO A 355 -20.24 5.22 -23.26
N TRP A 356 -19.38 4.33 -22.79
CA TRP A 356 -19.64 2.90 -22.63
C TRP A 356 -20.13 2.52 -21.23
N VAL A 357 -20.27 3.50 -20.34
CA VAL A 357 -20.73 3.32 -18.97
C VAL A 357 -21.89 4.25 -18.70
N ASP A 358 -23.05 3.65 -18.45
CA ASP A 358 -24.19 4.37 -17.91
C ASP A 358 -24.01 4.50 -16.39
N TRP A 359 -23.46 5.62 -15.94
CA TRP A 359 -23.25 5.92 -14.52
C TRP A 359 -24.56 6.06 -13.73
N GLY A 360 -25.69 6.24 -14.42
CA GLY A 360 -27.03 6.23 -13.82
C GLY A 360 -27.65 4.84 -13.77
N TYR A 361 -27.00 3.83 -14.35
CA TYR A 361 -27.50 2.46 -14.38
C TYR A 361 -27.56 1.88 -12.96
N VAL A 362 -28.76 1.51 -12.55
CA VAL A 362 -29.00 0.73 -11.33
C VAL A 362 -29.43 -0.67 -11.78
N ASP A 363 -28.63 -1.67 -11.45
CA ASP A 363 -28.95 -3.05 -11.77
C ASP A 363 -30.27 -3.46 -11.07
N PRO A 364 -31.20 -4.12 -11.77
CA PRO A 364 -32.45 -4.51 -11.16
C PRO A 364 -32.27 -5.52 -10.01
N ASP A 365 -31.18 -6.29 -9.95
CA ASP A 365 -30.88 -7.19 -8.82
C ASP A 365 -30.29 -6.35 -7.66
N PRO A 366 -31.04 -6.11 -6.56
CA PRO A 366 -30.60 -5.21 -5.49
C PRO A 366 -29.39 -5.77 -4.73
N THR A 367 -29.22 -7.10 -4.69
CA THR A 367 -28.04 -7.73 -4.07
C THR A 367 -26.80 -7.45 -4.91
N PHE A 368 -26.93 -7.52 -6.24
CA PHE A 368 -25.84 -7.18 -7.15
C PHE A 368 -25.55 -5.68 -7.18
N ALA A 369 -26.57 -4.83 -7.23
CA ALA A 369 -26.41 -3.37 -7.14
C ALA A 369 -25.67 -2.95 -5.86
N LYS A 370 -26.05 -3.51 -4.71
CA LYS A 370 -25.33 -3.31 -3.44
C LYS A 370 -23.88 -3.79 -3.52
N PHE A 371 -23.63 -4.96 -4.12
CA PHE A 371 -22.27 -5.47 -4.31
C PHE A 371 -21.40 -4.52 -5.17
N LEU A 372 -21.97 -3.93 -6.21
CA LEU A 372 -21.29 -2.94 -7.06
C LEU A 372 -20.94 -1.67 -6.27
N ASP A 373 -21.92 -1.10 -5.57
CA ASP A 373 -21.74 0.10 -4.74
C ASP A 373 -20.67 -0.11 -3.66
N GLU A 374 -20.76 -1.21 -2.91
CA GLU A 374 -19.82 -1.51 -1.83
C GLU A 374 -18.36 -1.65 -2.29
N ARG A 375 -18.15 -2.01 -3.56
CA ARG A 375 -16.83 -2.23 -4.16
C ARG A 375 -16.41 -1.16 -5.16
N ALA A 376 -17.20 -0.10 -5.31
CA ALA A 376 -17.01 0.95 -6.32
C ALA A 376 -16.79 0.35 -7.72
N MET A 377 -17.70 -0.52 -8.14
CA MET A 377 -17.68 -1.19 -9.43
C MET A 377 -18.85 -0.73 -10.31
N VAL A 378 -18.68 -0.85 -11.62
CA VAL A 378 -19.69 -0.48 -12.62
C VAL A 378 -19.85 -1.59 -13.65
N VAL A 379 -21.08 -1.74 -14.17
CA VAL A 379 -21.35 -2.61 -15.32
C VAL A 379 -20.81 -1.94 -16.57
N VAL A 380 -20.16 -2.73 -17.44
CA VAL A 380 -19.50 -2.20 -18.64
C VAL A 380 -19.77 -3.07 -19.85
N GLU A 381 -19.71 -2.43 -21.02
CA GLU A 381 -19.69 -3.13 -22.31
C GLU A 381 -18.31 -3.73 -22.62
N PRO A 382 -18.24 -4.74 -23.51
CA PRO A 382 -16.97 -5.35 -23.93
C PRO A 382 -15.94 -4.35 -24.50
N SER A 383 -16.40 -3.25 -25.08
CA SER A 383 -15.51 -2.18 -25.58
C SER A 383 -14.62 -1.61 -24.48
N VAL A 384 -15.12 -1.50 -23.25
CA VAL A 384 -14.32 -1.04 -22.10
C VAL A 384 -13.24 -2.06 -21.77
N ALA A 385 -13.53 -3.36 -21.85
CA ALA A 385 -12.52 -4.39 -21.60
C ALA A 385 -11.38 -4.36 -22.64
N VAL A 386 -11.70 -4.08 -23.91
CA VAL A 386 -10.68 -3.86 -24.97
C VAL A 386 -9.84 -2.63 -24.68
N GLU A 387 -10.46 -1.53 -24.24
CA GLU A 387 -9.74 -0.31 -23.85
C GLU A 387 -8.81 -0.55 -22.67
N LEU A 388 -9.31 -1.18 -21.60
CA LEU A 388 -8.51 -1.51 -20.41
C LEU A 388 -7.37 -2.47 -20.74
N LEU A 389 -7.57 -3.42 -21.65
CA LEU A 389 -6.52 -4.30 -22.16
C LEU A 389 -5.40 -3.49 -22.82
N GLY A 390 -5.74 -2.50 -23.65
CA GLY A 390 -4.79 -1.57 -24.25
C GLY A 390 -4.03 -0.74 -23.19
N GLN A 391 -4.74 -0.21 -22.19
CA GLN A 391 -4.14 0.55 -21.09
C GLN A 391 -3.19 -0.30 -20.25
N ILE A 392 -3.52 -1.57 -19.97
CA ILE A 392 -2.65 -2.51 -19.24
C ILE A 392 -1.36 -2.75 -20.01
N LYS A 393 -1.45 -3.00 -21.32
CA LYS A 393 -0.27 -3.21 -22.20
C LYS A 393 0.60 -1.95 -22.25
N ALA A 394 0.02 -0.77 -22.51
CA ALA A 394 0.75 0.49 -22.56
C ALA A 394 1.44 0.84 -21.22
N LYS A 395 0.75 0.58 -20.10
CA LYS A 395 1.34 0.82 -18.78
C LYS A 395 2.46 -0.14 -18.44
N ALA A 396 2.39 -1.38 -18.92
CA ALA A 396 3.45 -2.35 -18.71
C ALA A 396 4.79 -1.89 -19.29
N GLU A 397 4.75 -1.22 -20.46
CA GLU A 397 5.93 -0.65 -21.12
C GLU A 397 6.49 0.59 -20.40
N ALA A 398 5.65 1.32 -19.67
CA ALA A 398 6.03 2.56 -18.99
C ALA A 398 6.51 2.38 -17.54
N PHE A 399 6.48 1.17 -16.98
CA PHE A 399 6.80 0.93 -15.58
C PHE A 399 8.29 1.12 -15.28
N SER A 400 8.61 1.88 -14.22
CA SER A 400 9.99 2.19 -13.81
C SER A 400 10.42 1.40 -12.58
N PHE A 401 11.46 0.57 -12.72
CA PHE A 401 12.05 -0.17 -11.60
C PHE A 401 13.47 0.32 -11.34
N CYS A 402 13.70 0.95 -10.17
CA CYS A 402 15.00 1.55 -9.84
C CYS A 402 15.68 0.80 -8.70
N THR A 403 16.90 0.32 -8.96
CA THR A 403 17.76 -0.39 -8.00
C THR A 403 18.79 0.52 -7.34
N VAL A 404 18.76 1.83 -7.64
CA VAL A 404 19.66 2.82 -7.04
C VAL A 404 19.00 3.36 -5.79
N PRO A 405 19.58 3.16 -4.59
CA PRO A 405 18.96 3.60 -3.35
C PRO A 405 19.00 5.12 -3.21
N ASP A 406 17.97 5.69 -2.58
CA ASP A 406 17.85 7.12 -2.27
C ASP A 406 17.64 7.40 -0.77
N CYS A 407 18.20 6.53 0.06
CA CYS A 407 18.18 6.67 1.51
C CYS A 407 19.61 6.71 2.06
N SER A 408 19.82 7.26 3.27
CA SER A 408 21.17 7.50 3.76
C SER A 408 21.86 6.22 4.16
N ASN A 409 23.03 5.95 3.59
CA ASN A 409 23.96 4.94 4.10
C ASN A 409 24.82 5.48 5.25
N ALA A 410 24.81 6.80 5.45
CA ALA A 410 25.59 7.39 6.50
C ALA A 410 25.00 6.93 7.85
N PRO A 411 25.86 6.47 8.76
CA PRO A 411 25.64 6.69 10.18
C PRO A 411 24.73 7.89 10.47
N GLY A 412 23.53 7.71 11.00
CA GLY A 412 22.80 8.85 11.57
C GLY A 412 23.68 9.50 12.63
N VAL A 413 24.27 10.67 12.32
CA VAL A 413 25.04 11.43 13.29
C VAL A 413 24.02 11.90 14.32
N PRO A 414 24.12 11.51 15.60
CA PRO A 414 23.16 11.95 16.60
C PRO A 414 23.17 13.48 16.66
N HIS A 415 22.11 14.12 16.15
CA HIS A 415 22.05 15.57 15.90
C HIS A 415 22.19 16.40 17.17
N LEU A 416 21.94 15.81 18.34
CA LEU A 416 22.17 16.42 19.65
C LEU A 416 22.38 15.34 20.71
N SER A 417 23.63 15.11 21.12
CA SER A 417 23.89 14.47 22.41
C SER A 417 23.65 15.50 23.52
N LEU A 418 22.58 15.31 24.30
CA LEU A 418 22.39 16.01 25.59
C LEU A 418 23.24 15.38 26.71
N SER A 419 24.15 14.45 26.40
CA SER A 419 24.86 13.66 27.40
C SER A 419 26.03 14.39 28.07
N ARG A 420 26.18 15.71 27.89
CA ARG A 420 27.16 16.47 28.67
C ARG A 420 26.45 17.23 29.77
N ILE A 421 26.64 16.72 30.98
CA ILE A 421 26.49 17.46 32.24
C ILE A 421 27.47 18.64 32.15
N GLY A 422 27.02 19.77 31.61
CA GLY A 422 27.81 20.97 31.39
C GLY A 422 26.93 22.09 30.84
N LYS A 423 27.14 23.32 31.31
CA LYS A 423 26.40 24.51 30.87
C LYS A 423 26.87 24.92 29.47
N GLU A 424 26.40 24.23 28.44
CA GLU A 424 26.55 24.68 27.05
C GLU A 424 25.76 26.00 26.88
N THR A 425 26.38 27.04 26.33
CA THR A 425 25.69 28.30 26.04
C THR A 425 24.77 28.17 24.82
N VAL A 426 23.85 29.12 24.63
CA VAL A 426 22.95 29.13 23.47
C VAL A 426 23.75 29.24 22.17
N GLU A 427 24.82 30.02 22.17
CA GLU A 427 25.70 30.23 21.03
C GLU A 427 26.51 28.98 20.68
N GLU A 428 27.04 28.26 21.68
CA GLU A 428 27.75 27.00 21.49
C GLU A 428 26.83 25.94 20.86
N ARG A 429 25.58 25.87 21.33
CA ARG A 429 24.56 25.00 20.74
C ARG A 429 24.27 25.38 19.28
N ALA A 430 24.02 26.65 19.00
CA ALA A 430 23.74 27.12 17.64
C ALA A 430 24.91 26.84 16.68
N GLN A 431 26.16 27.02 17.13
CA GLN A 431 27.34 26.67 16.34
C GLN A 431 27.48 25.16 16.11
N ARG A 432 27.18 24.34 17.12
CA ARG A 432 27.18 22.88 17.00
C ARG A 432 26.10 22.41 16.03
N GLU A 433 24.87 22.90 16.17
CA GLU A 433 23.75 22.63 15.27
C GLU A 433 24.08 23.04 13.83
N LYS A 434 24.69 24.22 13.63
CA LYS A 434 25.16 24.66 12.31
C LYS A 434 26.21 23.73 11.72
N LYS A 435 27.20 23.30 12.51
CA LYS A 435 28.24 22.35 12.05
C LYS A 435 27.65 20.99 11.69
N VAL A 436 26.72 20.47 12.51
CA VAL A 436 26.01 19.22 12.22
C VAL A 436 25.22 19.36 10.93
N TRP A 437 24.47 20.46 10.77
CA TRP A 437 23.71 20.75 9.55
C TRP A 437 24.59 20.86 8.30
N GLU A 438 25.72 21.56 8.37
CA GLU A 438 26.67 21.68 7.26
C GLU A 438 27.32 20.33 6.93
N GLN A 439 27.65 19.53 7.94
CA GLN A 439 28.14 18.16 7.77
C GLN A 439 27.08 17.27 7.12
N GLU A 440 25.83 17.30 7.59
CA GLU A 440 24.71 16.58 6.98
C GLU A 440 24.51 17.00 5.53
N LYS A 441 24.57 18.30 5.22
CA LYS A 441 24.40 18.79 3.85
C LYS A 441 25.51 18.29 2.93
N ARG A 442 26.75 18.19 3.44
CA ARG A 442 27.88 17.61 2.70
C ARG A 442 27.69 16.10 2.53
N GLU A 443 27.33 15.40 3.59
CA GLU A 443 27.07 13.96 3.56
C GLU A 443 25.86 13.63 2.66
N GLU A 444 24.79 14.43 2.67
CA GLU A 444 23.61 14.32 1.80
C GLU A 444 24.00 14.38 0.33
N ALA A 445 24.94 15.24 -0.04
CA ALA A 445 25.51 15.26 -1.39
C ALA A 445 26.33 14.01 -1.72
N GLU A 446 26.88 13.32 -0.71
CA GLU A 446 27.65 12.09 -0.87
C GLU A 446 26.77 10.82 -0.89
N TRP A 447 25.70 10.74 -0.06
CA TRP A 447 24.85 9.55 0.02
C TRP A 447 23.65 9.56 -0.91
N ARG A 448 23.10 10.72 -1.27
CA ARG A 448 22.09 10.78 -2.32
C ARG A 448 22.75 10.65 -3.67
N ARG A 449 22.43 9.56 -4.37
CA ARG A 449 22.89 9.36 -5.74
C ARG A 449 22.37 10.48 -6.64
N PRO A 450 23.19 11.00 -7.56
CA PRO A 450 22.76 12.05 -8.46
C PRO A 450 21.62 11.55 -9.36
N GLU A 451 20.78 12.47 -9.84
CA GLU A 451 19.56 12.13 -10.61
C GLU A 451 19.83 11.25 -11.83
N TRP A 452 20.97 11.42 -12.50
CA TRP A 452 21.36 10.63 -13.67
C TRP A 452 21.69 9.16 -13.36
N GLU A 453 21.94 8.80 -12.09
CA GLU A 453 22.09 7.40 -11.70
C GLU A 453 20.72 6.70 -11.54
N HIS A 454 19.64 7.45 -11.37
CA HIS A 454 18.31 6.89 -11.19
C HIS A 454 17.60 6.66 -12.52
N GLU A 455 16.71 5.66 -12.53
CA GLU A 455 15.84 5.42 -13.67
C GLU A 455 14.84 6.56 -13.84
N LYS A 456 14.59 6.93 -15.09
CA LYS A 456 13.64 8.00 -15.41
C LYS A 456 12.26 7.67 -14.83
N GLY A 457 11.67 8.62 -14.12
CA GLY A 457 10.34 8.46 -13.53
C GLY A 457 10.26 7.54 -12.31
N CYS A 458 11.39 7.15 -11.72
CA CYS A 458 11.38 6.26 -10.57
C CYS A 458 10.74 6.88 -9.32
N ALA A 459 10.37 6.01 -8.37
CA ALA A 459 9.75 6.40 -7.11
C ALA A 459 10.63 7.32 -6.25
N HIS A 460 11.96 7.20 -6.35
CA HIS A 460 12.91 8.06 -5.64
C HIS A 460 12.85 9.51 -6.11
N LEU A 461 12.96 9.74 -7.42
CA LEU A 461 12.89 11.09 -7.99
C LEU A 461 11.49 11.71 -7.84
N ALA A 462 10.44 10.89 -7.89
CA ALA A 462 9.10 11.33 -7.50
C ALA A 462 9.06 11.79 -6.04
N SER A 463 9.66 11.04 -5.11
CA SER A 463 9.79 11.44 -3.70
C SER A 463 10.51 12.78 -3.58
N ARG A 464 11.70 12.92 -4.20
CA ARG A 464 12.49 14.16 -4.14
C ARG A 464 11.67 15.37 -4.57
N ARG A 465 11.05 15.30 -5.74
CA ARG A 465 10.19 16.38 -6.29
C ARG A 465 9.04 16.71 -5.35
N ALA A 466 8.40 15.70 -4.76
CA ALA A 466 7.33 15.93 -3.81
C ALA A 466 7.78 16.64 -2.54
N TRP A 467 9.05 16.58 -2.14
CA TRP A 467 9.57 17.26 -0.96
C TRP A 467 10.27 18.59 -1.26
N VAL A 468 10.52 18.93 -2.53
CA VAL A 468 10.92 20.29 -2.90
C VAL A 468 9.74 21.22 -2.64
N VAL A 469 10.00 22.29 -1.88
CA VAL A 469 9.03 23.36 -1.67
C VAL A 469 9.18 24.29 -2.87
N GLU A 470 8.14 24.38 -3.70
CA GLU A 470 8.02 25.45 -4.71
C GLU A 470 7.84 26.81 -4.05
#